data_AF-A0A497HD23-F1
#
_entry.id   AF-A0A497HD23-F1
#
_cell.length_a   1.000
_cell.length_b   1.000
_cell.length_c   1.000
_cell.angle_alpha   90.00
_cell.angle_beta   90.00
_cell.angle_gamma   90.00
#
_symmetry.space_group_name_H-M   'P 1'
#
loop_
_entity.id
_entity.type
_entity.pdbx_description
1 polymer ?
#
loop_
_entity_poly.entity_id
_entity_poly.type
_entity_poly.pdbx_seq_one_letter_code
_entity_poly.pdbx_strand_id
1 'polypeptide(L)'
;IQEAINQSQPGDTIYIHNGTYHEHIIVNKSLKIIGENKYTTIIDGDNEWDAIILISNSNVYLSNITVTNQSKDSWTGGIDISEGFWTSGKRKEIYNITIYNCIVENCGCGIYPTNTTNIKITNCMIYNNTGTGLYIVDSTNIIIDNCTIYKNGQGDRGGG
;
A
#
# COMPACT_ATOMS: atom_id res chain seq x y z
N ILE A 1 12.35 -7.88 3.45
CA ILE A 1 11.53 -7.25 4.52
C ILE A 1 10.58 -8.27 5.16
N GLN A 2 9.98 -9.18 4.37
CA GLN A 2 9.01 -10.16 4.91
C GLN A 2 9.54 -10.98 6.10
N GLU A 3 10.82 -11.37 6.10
CA GLU A 3 11.41 -12.11 7.23
C GLU A 3 11.36 -11.32 8.54
N ALA A 4 11.62 -10.01 8.51
CA ALA A 4 11.53 -9.15 9.68
C ALA A 4 10.08 -9.05 10.20
N ILE A 5 9.10 -8.99 9.29
CA ILE A 5 7.67 -9.05 9.65
C ILE A 5 7.34 -10.40 10.30
N ASN A 6 7.89 -11.50 9.79
CA ASN A 6 7.64 -12.83 10.33
C ASN A 6 8.16 -12.97 11.76
N GLN A 7 9.34 -12.40 12.05
CA GLN A 7 10.00 -12.47 13.36
C GLN A 7 9.50 -11.44 14.38
N SER A 8 8.87 -10.35 13.93
CA SER A 8 8.40 -9.28 14.83
C SER A 8 7.18 -9.68 15.68
N GLN A 9 6.98 -8.95 16.76
CA GLN A 9 5.79 -8.99 17.61
C GLN A 9 4.84 -7.82 17.28
N PRO A 10 3.53 -7.94 17.53
CA PRO A 10 2.60 -6.83 17.40
C PRO A 10 3.05 -5.62 18.25
N GLY A 11 3.13 -4.45 17.62
CA GLY A 11 3.61 -3.21 18.21
C GLY A 11 5.05 -2.86 17.84
N ASP A 12 5.80 -3.80 17.28
CA ASP A 12 7.20 -3.58 16.90
C ASP A 12 7.35 -2.57 15.77
N THR A 13 8.57 -2.03 15.68
CA THR A 13 9.01 -1.16 14.59
C THR A 13 10.09 -1.86 13.77
N ILE A 14 9.87 -1.92 12.46
CA ILE A 14 10.81 -2.42 11.47
C ILE A 14 11.40 -1.21 10.74
N TYR A 15 12.72 -1.06 10.81
CA TYR A 15 13.46 -0.07 10.03
C TYR A 15 14.04 -0.71 8.79
N ILE A 16 13.84 -0.08 7.64
CA ILE A 16 14.34 -0.56 6.35
C ILE A 16 15.39 0.43 5.87
N HIS A 17 16.61 -0.05 5.67
CA HIS A 17 17.70 0.76 5.15
C HIS A 17 17.49 1.14 3.68
N ASN A 18 18.31 2.06 3.18
CA ASN A 18 18.34 2.33 1.74
C ASN A 18 18.67 1.07 0.94
N GLY A 19 17.94 0.86 -0.14
CA GLY A 19 18.07 -0.30 -1.01
C GLY A 19 16.82 -0.52 -1.85
N THR A 20 16.97 -1.33 -2.89
CA THR A 20 15.86 -1.85 -3.69
C THR A 20 15.60 -3.29 -3.25
N TYR A 21 14.38 -3.56 -2.83
CA TYR A 21 13.91 -4.85 -2.36
C TYR A 21 12.88 -5.39 -3.33
N HIS A 22 13.25 -6.41 -4.10
CA HIS A 22 12.35 -7.10 -5.03
C HIS A 22 11.53 -8.12 -4.25
N GLU A 23 10.37 -7.71 -3.75
CA GLU A 23 9.53 -8.56 -2.91
C GLU A 23 8.08 -8.06 -2.83
N HIS A 24 7.19 -9.00 -2.51
CA HIS A 24 5.82 -8.75 -2.09
C HIS A 24 5.71 -9.01 -0.58
N ILE A 25 5.21 -8.03 0.18
CA ILE A 25 5.12 -8.12 1.64
C ILE A 25 3.68 -8.13 2.13
N ILE A 26 3.44 -8.97 3.14
CA ILE A 26 2.15 -9.09 3.84
C ILE A 26 2.33 -8.59 5.27
N VAL A 27 1.71 -7.45 5.58
CA VAL A 27 1.68 -6.85 6.92
C VAL A 27 0.45 -7.38 7.66
N ASN A 28 0.61 -8.56 8.27
CA ASN A 28 -0.45 -9.29 8.99
C ASN A 28 -0.42 -9.08 10.51
N LYS A 29 0.38 -8.14 11.01
CA LYS A 29 0.51 -7.77 12.43
C LYS A 29 0.41 -6.24 12.57
N SER A 30 -0.01 -5.76 13.73
CA SER A 30 0.11 -4.33 14.09
C SER A 30 1.59 -3.96 14.13
N LEU A 31 2.07 -3.12 13.21
CA LEU A 31 3.49 -2.81 13.06
C LEU A 31 3.71 -1.38 12.62
N LYS A 32 4.89 -0.85 12.92
CA LYS A 32 5.44 0.33 12.24
C LYS A 32 6.52 -0.12 11.28
N ILE A 33 6.43 0.26 10.01
CA ILE A 33 7.41 -0.03 8.97
C ILE A 33 7.90 1.31 8.43
N ILE A 34 9.19 1.57 8.63
CA ILE A 34 9.79 2.89 8.40
C ILE A 34 11.01 2.70 7.49
N GLY A 35 10.91 3.19 6.26
CA GLY A 35 12.06 3.33 5.39
C GLY A 35 12.98 4.45 5.86
N GLU A 36 14.26 4.33 5.52
CA GLU A 36 15.26 5.34 5.82
C GLU A 36 14.99 6.63 5.04
N ASN A 37 14.58 6.51 3.77
CA ASN A 37 14.21 7.64 2.92
C ASN A 37 13.33 7.19 1.74
N LYS A 38 12.24 7.92 1.48
CA LYS A 38 11.28 7.56 0.44
C LYS A 38 11.88 7.46 -0.97
N TYR A 39 12.95 8.18 -1.27
CA TYR A 39 13.59 8.17 -2.58
C TYR A 39 14.58 7.02 -2.78
N THR A 40 15.01 6.35 -1.70
CA THR A 40 16.08 5.35 -1.74
C THR A 40 15.76 4.03 -1.03
N THR A 41 14.66 3.95 -0.27
CA THR A 41 14.09 2.69 0.22
C THR A 41 12.93 2.30 -0.70
N ILE A 42 13.21 1.38 -1.63
CA ILE A 42 12.30 1.01 -2.73
C ILE A 42 11.86 -0.44 -2.54
N ILE A 43 10.55 -0.67 -2.53
CA ILE A 43 9.95 -2.00 -2.61
C ILE A 43 9.42 -2.15 -4.04
N ASP A 44 10.06 -3.04 -4.79
CA ASP A 44 9.85 -3.26 -6.20
C ASP A 44 9.05 -4.56 -6.40
N GLY A 45 7.92 -4.48 -7.11
CA GLY A 45 7.03 -5.59 -7.38
C GLY A 45 7.44 -6.49 -8.55
N ASP A 46 8.62 -6.27 -9.14
CA ASP A 46 9.22 -7.07 -10.21
C ASP A 46 8.30 -7.38 -11.41
N ASN A 47 7.40 -6.45 -11.74
CA ASN A 47 6.33 -6.60 -12.73
C ASN A 47 5.37 -7.77 -12.47
N GLU A 48 5.25 -8.25 -11.24
CA GLU A 48 4.29 -9.27 -10.85
C GLU A 48 2.91 -8.66 -10.54
N TRP A 49 1.90 -9.53 -10.51
CA TRP A 49 0.49 -9.14 -10.48
C TRP A 49 -0.02 -8.84 -9.07
N ASP A 50 0.60 -9.42 -8.06
CA ASP A 50 0.16 -9.34 -6.68
C ASP A 50 0.38 -7.94 -6.10
N ALA A 51 -0.38 -7.60 -5.04
CA ALA A 51 -0.12 -6.38 -4.28
C ALA A 51 1.33 -6.40 -3.79
N ILE A 52 2.04 -5.29 -3.93
CA ILE A 52 3.44 -5.18 -3.47
C ILE A 52 3.46 -5.12 -1.94
N ILE A 53 2.54 -4.34 -1.37
CA ILE A 53 2.28 -4.32 0.07
C ILE A 53 0.82 -4.66 0.30
N LEU A 54 0.55 -5.79 0.93
CA LEU A 54 -0.77 -6.15 1.45
C LEU A 54 -0.83 -5.90 2.96
N ILE A 55 -1.59 -4.91 3.39
CA ILE A 55 -1.88 -4.64 4.79
C ILE A 55 -3.19 -5.35 5.17
N SER A 56 -3.08 -6.44 5.93
CA SER A 56 -4.21 -7.28 6.34
C SER A 56 -4.49 -7.23 7.84
N ASN A 57 -3.90 -6.26 8.56
CA ASN A 57 -4.15 -6.04 9.98
C ASN A 57 -4.25 -4.55 10.34
N SER A 58 -4.89 -4.28 11.47
CA SER A 58 -5.13 -2.93 11.99
C SER A 58 -3.89 -2.38 12.71
N ASN A 59 -3.89 -1.07 12.97
CA ASN A 59 -2.83 -0.36 13.70
C ASN A 59 -1.47 -0.49 13.00
N VAL A 60 -1.45 -0.19 11.71
CA VAL A 60 -0.24 -0.21 10.88
C VAL A 60 0.18 1.20 10.51
N TYR A 61 1.46 1.48 10.69
CA TYR A 61 2.10 2.72 10.25
C TYR A 61 3.15 2.38 9.19
N LEU A 62 3.03 2.97 8.02
CA LEU A 62 3.95 2.81 6.90
C LEU A 62 4.51 4.17 6.52
N SER A 63 5.83 4.30 6.39
CA SER A 63 6.41 5.58 6.01
C SER A 63 7.74 5.48 5.29
N ASN A 64 8.07 6.56 4.57
CA ASN A 64 9.39 6.81 3.99
C ASN A 64 9.85 5.72 3.00
N ILE A 65 8.94 5.19 2.19
CA ILE A 65 9.25 4.19 1.17
C ILE A 65 8.68 4.56 -0.20
N THR A 66 9.29 4.03 -1.25
CA THR A 66 8.70 3.93 -2.59
C THR A 66 8.15 2.52 -2.80
N VAL A 67 6.96 2.43 -3.40
CA VAL A 67 6.34 1.19 -3.88
C VAL A 67 6.16 1.31 -5.38
N THR A 68 6.76 0.40 -6.16
CA THR A 68 6.75 0.53 -7.61
C THR A 68 6.87 -0.78 -8.39
N ASN A 69 6.69 -0.68 -9.71
CA ASN A 69 6.96 -1.73 -10.69
C ASN A 69 6.07 -2.96 -10.48
N GLN A 70 4.77 -2.73 -10.27
CA GLN A 70 3.77 -3.79 -10.33
C GLN A 70 3.39 -4.04 -11.80
N SER A 71 2.89 -5.25 -12.11
CA SER A 71 2.25 -5.49 -13.41
C SER A 71 1.19 -4.42 -13.69
N LYS A 72 1.28 -3.82 -14.88
CA LYS A 72 0.31 -2.84 -15.40
C LYS A 72 -1.11 -3.39 -15.48
N ASP A 73 -1.21 -4.71 -15.55
CA ASP A 73 -2.47 -5.41 -15.64
C ASP A 73 -2.97 -5.92 -14.27
N SER A 74 -2.31 -5.56 -13.16
CA SER A 74 -2.78 -5.87 -11.82
C SER A 74 -4.15 -5.27 -11.52
N TRP A 75 -4.94 -5.99 -10.73
CA TRP A 75 -6.25 -5.57 -10.22
C TRP A 75 -6.18 -5.12 -8.76
N THR A 76 -5.00 -5.17 -8.15
CA THR A 76 -4.76 -4.80 -6.75
C THR A 76 -4.12 -3.42 -6.65
N GLY A 77 -3.93 -2.93 -5.41
CA GLY A 77 -3.10 -1.75 -5.15
C GLY A 77 -1.62 -2.09 -5.07
N GLY A 78 -0.76 -1.14 -5.45
CA GLY A 78 0.64 -1.17 -5.01
C GLY A 78 0.72 -1.24 -3.49
N ILE A 79 -0.11 -0.43 -2.81
CA ILE A 79 -0.46 -0.62 -1.39
C ILE A 79 -1.93 -1.01 -1.30
N ASP A 80 -2.20 -2.26 -0.98
CA ASP A 80 -3.53 -2.82 -0.78
C ASP A 80 -3.83 -2.92 0.72
N ILE A 81 -4.98 -2.42 1.16
CA ILE A 81 -5.44 -2.54 2.55
C ILE A 81 -6.76 -3.30 2.53
N SER A 82 -6.67 -4.61 2.71
CA SER A 82 -7.80 -5.51 2.68
C SER A 82 -7.48 -6.83 3.39
N GLU A 83 -8.52 -7.61 3.69
CA GLU A 83 -8.35 -9.01 4.12
C GLU A 83 -8.14 -9.97 2.93
N GLY A 84 -7.76 -9.43 1.76
CA GLY A 84 -7.68 -10.15 0.50
C GLY A 84 -8.98 -10.10 -0.30
N PHE A 85 -8.86 -10.12 -1.62
CA PHE A 85 -9.99 -10.33 -2.51
C PHE A 85 -10.52 -11.76 -2.29
N TRP A 86 -11.84 -11.95 -2.37
CA TRP A 86 -12.51 -13.27 -2.43
C TRP A 86 -12.80 -14.04 -1.13
N THR A 87 -12.89 -13.39 0.03
CA THR A 87 -13.47 -14.07 1.21
C THR A 87 -15.01 -14.07 1.12
N SER A 88 -15.62 -15.24 0.94
CA SER A 88 -17.06 -15.44 1.13
C SER A 88 -17.37 -15.44 2.64
N GLY A 89 -17.69 -14.27 3.20
CA GLY A 89 -17.99 -14.16 4.63
C GLY A 89 -17.98 -12.73 5.14
N LYS A 90 -18.24 -12.57 6.45
CA LYS A 90 -18.11 -11.28 7.13
C LYS A 90 -16.64 -10.87 7.13
N ARG A 91 -16.29 -9.86 6.33
CA ARG A 91 -14.97 -9.24 6.32
C ARG A 91 -14.74 -8.58 7.67
N LYS A 92 -13.61 -8.86 8.32
CA LYS A 92 -13.18 -8.07 9.48
C LYS A 92 -12.78 -6.70 8.97
N GLU A 93 -13.16 -5.70 9.75
CA GLU A 93 -12.80 -4.31 9.50
C GLU A 93 -11.33 -4.10 9.86
N ILE A 94 -10.58 -3.48 8.93
CA ILE A 94 -9.21 -3.03 9.19
C ILE A 94 -9.26 -1.56 9.59
N TYR A 95 -8.54 -1.19 10.64
CA TYR A 95 -8.63 0.17 11.18
C TYR A 95 -7.29 0.74 11.63
N ASN A 96 -7.24 2.06 11.78
CA ASN A 96 -6.07 2.81 12.23
C ASN A 96 -4.83 2.57 11.34
N ILE A 97 -4.94 2.87 10.05
CA ILE A 97 -3.81 2.78 9.13
C ILE A 97 -3.29 4.17 8.83
N THR A 98 -1.97 4.33 8.86
CA THR A 98 -1.32 5.57 8.46
C THR A 98 -0.27 5.25 7.40
N ILE A 99 -0.42 5.89 6.23
CA ILE A 99 0.58 5.89 5.16
C ILE A 99 1.13 7.32 5.09
N TYR A 100 2.41 7.48 5.40
CA TYR A 100 3.03 8.79 5.59
C TYR A 100 4.30 8.95 4.76
N ASN A 101 4.38 10.02 3.97
CA ASN A 101 5.60 10.35 3.22
C ASN A 101 6.09 9.21 2.32
N CYS A 102 5.15 8.55 1.62
CA CYS A 102 5.46 7.47 0.68
C CYS A 102 5.30 7.92 -0.78
N ILE A 103 5.95 7.19 -1.68
CA ILE A 103 5.74 7.28 -3.12
C ILE A 103 5.10 5.97 -3.59
N VAL A 104 4.04 6.05 -4.38
CA VAL A 104 3.40 4.88 -5.00
C VAL A 104 3.23 5.16 -6.49
N GLU A 105 4.03 4.48 -7.31
CA GLU A 105 4.09 4.74 -8.74
C GLU A 105 4.23 3.48 -9.59
N ASN A 106 3.76 3.53 -10.83
CA ASN A 106 3.86 2.42 -11.78
C ASN A 106 3.25 1.11 -11.22
N CYS A 107 2.12 1.23 -10.53
CA CYS A 107 1.32 0.10 -10.04
C CYS A 107 -0.01 -0.02 -10.79
N GLY A 108 -0.79 -1.06 -10.48
CA GLY A 108 -2.19 -1.21 -10.91
C GLY A 108 -3.04 -0.07 -10.36
N CYS A 109 -3.67 -0.24 -9.21
CA CYS A 109 -4.09 0.92 -8.40
C CYS A 109 -2.92 1.42 -7.56
N GLY A 110 -2.91 2.70 -7.16
CA GLY A 110 -1.88 3.20 -6.25
C GLY A 110 -2.09 2.68 -4.83
N ILE A 111 -3.03 3.27 -4.11
CA ILE A 111 -3.43 2.84 -2.76
C ILE A 111 -4.90 2.42 -2.80
N TYR A 112 -5.19 1.23 -2.28
CA TYR A 112 -6.52 0.62 -2.36
C TYR A 112 -6.99 0.09 -1.00
N PRO A 113 -7.65 0.92 -0.16
CA PRO A 113 -8.33 0.45 1.03
C PRO A 113 -9.75 -0.06 0.76
N THR A 114 -10.10 -1.21 1.34
CA THR A 114 -11.43 -1.81 1.29
C THR A 114 -11.92 -2.22 2.68
N ASN A 115 -13.16 -1.84 3.06
CA ASN A 115 -13.75 -2.16 4.36
C ASN A 115 -12.89 -1.70 5.54
N THR A 116 -12.48 -0.43 5.50
CA THR A 116 -11.54 0.14 6.46
C THR A 116 -12.04 1.39 7.17
N THR A 117 -11.55 1.64 8.39
CA THR A 117 -11.93 2.82 9.18
C THR A 117 -10.71 3.53 9.75
N ASN A 118 -10.74 4.87 9.81
CA ASN A 118 -9.65 5.69 10.34
C ASN A 118 -8.33 5.49 9.57
N ILE A 119 -8.36 5.83 8.28
CA ILE A 119 -7.20 5.81 7.39
C ILE A 119 -6.65 7.23 7.24
N LYS A 120 -5.34 7.38 7.38
CA LYS A 120 -4.62 8.64 7.14
C LYS A 120 -3.59 8.42 6.04
N ILE A 121 -3.71 9.18 4.96
CA ILE A 121 -2.74 9.21 3.86
C ILE A 121 -2.21 10.63 3.78
N THR A 122 -0.95 10.81 4.15
CA THR A 122 -0.39 12.16 4.35
C THR A 122 1.00 12.29 3.74
N ASN A 123 1.30 13.42 3.11
CA ASN A 123 2.60 13.71 2.48
C ASN A 123 3.00 12.71 1.37
N CYS A 124 2.03 12.04 0.74
CA CYS A 124 2.30 11.00 -0.25
C CYS A 124 2.28 11.54 -1.69
N MET A 125 3.06 10.90 -2.55
CA MET A 125 3.00 11.09 -4.01
C MET A 125 2.47 9.82 -4.65
N ILE A 126 1.37 9.91 -5.40
CA ILE A 126 0.70 8.75 -5.99
C ILE A 126 0.46 9.02 -7.47
N TYR A 127 1.27 8.42 -8.35
CA TYR A 127 1.27 8.81 -9.76
C TYR A 127 1.68 7.70 -10.73
N ASN A 128 1.40 7.87 -12.02
CA ASN A 128 1.71 6.90 -13.07
C ASN A 128 1.17 5.48 -12.80
N ASN A 129 0.12 5.35 -12.00
CA ASN A 129 -0.56 4.07 -11.81
C ASN A 129 -1.54 3.83 -12.97
N THR A 130 -1.65 2.59 -13.44
CA THR A 130 -2.44 2.26 -14.63
C THR A 130 -3.95 2.39 -14.36
N GLY A 131 -4.38 2.02 -13.16
CA GLY A 131 -5.72 2.25 -12.62
C GLY A 131 -5.82 3.50 -11.74
N THR A 132 -6.79 3.52 -10.84
CA THR A 132 -7.05 4.67 -9.96
C THR A 132 -5.91 4.88 -8.96
N GLY A 133 -5.44 6.11 -8.80
CA GLY A 133 -4.35 6.43 -7.87
C GLY A 133 -4.72 6.10 -6.42
N LEU A 134 -5.90 6.54 -5.97
CA LEU A 134 -6.44 6.22 -4.65
C LEU A 134 -7.87 5.72 -4.82
N TYR A 135 -8.09 4.42 -4.61
CA TYR A 135 -9.40 3.79 -4.78
C TYR A 135 -9.92 3.34 -3.42
N ILE A 136 -10.88 4.07 -2.85
CA ILE A 136 -11.39 3.83 -1.50
C ILE A 136 -12.77 3.18 -1.60
N VAL A 137 -12.93 1.99 -1.02
CA VAL A 137 -14.18 1.21 -1.09
C VAL A 137 -14.64 0.86 0.32
N ASP A 138 -15.94 1.03 0.59
CA ASP A 138 -16.60 0.67 1.86
C ASP A 138 -15.85 1.14 3.11
N SER A 139 -15.28 2.34 3.07
CA SER A 139 -14.38 2.83 4.13
C SER A 139 -14.85 4.16 4.72
N THR A 140 -14.58 4.39 6.00
CA THR A 140 -15.04 5.58 6.74
C THR A 140 -13.91 6.29 7.48
N ASN A 141 -14.12 7.57 7.81
CA ASN A 141 -13.16 8.41 8.54
C ASN A 141 -11.77 8.45 7.86
N ILE A 142 -11.76 8.89 6.60
CA ILE A 142 -10.56 8.95 5.76
C ILE A 142 -10.02 10.37 5.74
N ILE A 143 -8.73 10.53 6.01
CA ILE A 143 -8.02 11.80 5.92
C ILE A 143 -6.95 11.66 4.83
N ILE A 144 -7.04 12.52 3.82
CA ILE A 144 -6.03 12.67 2.78
C ILE A 144 -5.52 14.10 2.88
N ASP A 145 -4.25 14.27 3.21
CA ASP A 145 -3.68 15.60 3.49
C ASP A 145 -2.29 15.76 2.87
N ASN A 146 -2.02 16.92 2.28
CA ASN A 146 -0.74 17.24 1.62
C ASN A 146 -0.24 16.13 0.65
N CYS A 147 -1.17 15.52 -0.10
CA CYS A 147 -0.85 14.48 -1.08
C CYS A 147 -0.85 15.06 -2.50
N THR A 148 0.07 14.57 -3.34
CA THR A 148 0.11 14.89 -4.78
C THR A 148 -0.30 13.66 -5.58
N ILE A 149 -1.46 13.72 -6.25
CA ILE A 149 -2.05 12.58 -6.97
C ILE A 149 -2.27 12.99 -8.43
N TYR A 150 -1.54 12.39 -9.38
CA TYR A 150 -1.56 12.81 -10.79
C TYR A 150 -1.19 11.68 -11.76
N LYS A 151 -1.58 11.79 -13.03
CA LYS A 151 -1.25 10.81 -14.10
C LYS A 151 -1.58 9.35 -13.73
N ASN A 152 -2.67 9.14 -13.00
CA ASN A 152 -3.22 7.81 -12.78
C ASN A 152 -4.33 7.53 -13.82
N GLY A 153 -4.75 6.28 -13.95
CA GLY A 153 -5.77 5.88 -14.93
C GLY A 153 -5.28 5.92 -16.38
N GLN A 154 -3.96 5.78 -16.59
CA GLN A 154 -3.35 5.82 -17.92
C GLN A 154 -3.38 4.45 -18.62
N GLY A 155 -3.80 3.39 -17.92
CA GLY A 155 -4.10 2.11 -18.53
C GLY A 155 -5.50 2.16 -19.12
N ASP A 156 -5.60 2.25 -20.45
CA ASP A 156 -6.83 1.99 -21.17
C ASP A 156 -7.39 0.61 -20.77
N ARG A 157 -8.36 0.61 -19.87
CA ARG A 157 -9.33 -0.48 -19.76
C ARG A 157 -10.66 0.13 -20.13
N GLY A 158 -11.01 0.01 -21.41
CA GLY A 158 -12.34 0.34 -21.91
C GLY A 158 -13.40 -0.29 -20.99
N GLY A 159 -14.24 0.57 -20.44
CA GLY A 159 -15.35 0.23 -19.56
C GLY A 159 -15.97 1.52 -19.06
N GLY A 160 -17.05 1.94 -19.73
CA GLY A 160 -17.83 3.13 -19.37
C GLY A 160 -18.76 2.93 -18.18
#